data_AF-A0A6J6XAE7-F1
#
_entry.id   AF-A0A6J6XAE7-F1
#
_cell.length_a   1.000
_cell.length_b   1.000
_cell.length_c   1.000
_cell.angle_alpha   90.00
_cell.angle_beta   90.00
_cell.angle_gamma   90.00
#
_symmetry.space_group_name_H-M   'P 1'
#
loop_
_entity.id
_entity.type
_entity.pdbx_description
1 polymer ?
#
loop_
_entity_poly.entity_id
_entity_poly.type
_entity_poly.pdbx_seq_one_letter_code
_entity_poly.pdbx_strand_id
1 'polypeptide(L)'
;MHGLVSNASKYAPGSPIDVSAARDADHILVFVEDRGPGVARGKRDLIFERGWRASLEETEGYGLGLSIARDLITRAGGDLWVMPRPGGGAKFVVSLPRWQGLMSIDGSVTPGATTDLSYNASERTNTATLQEEERREGIKRLGGAT
;
A
#
# COMPACT_ATOMS: atom_id res chain seq x y z
N MET A 1 -1.45 6.94 -5.22
CA MET A 1 -2.93 6.86 -5.04
C MET A 1 -3.69 6.54 -6.32
N HIS A 2 -3.49 7.26 -7.44
CA HIS A 2 -4.22 7.01 -8.70
C HIS A 2 -4.29 5.53 -9.12
N GLY A 3 -3.16 4.80 -9.05
CA GLY A 3 -3.13 3.38 -9.43
C GLY A 3 -4.04 2.46 -8.61
N LEU A 4 -4.25 2.78 -7.32
CA LEU A 4 -5.11 1.98 -6.43
C LEU A 4 -6.59 2.24 -6.74
N VAL A 5 -6.98 3.51 -6.85
CA VAL A 5 -8.36 3.93 -7.14
C VAL A 5 -8.78 3.50 -8.54
N SER A 6 -7.88 3.62 -9.52
CA SER A 6 -8.13 3.14 -10.89
C SER A 6 -8.36 1.63 -10.91
N ASN A 7 -7.57 0.86 -10.16
CA ASN A 7 -7.79 -0.59 -10.05
C ASN A 7 -9.12 -0.91 -9.38
N ALA A 8 -9.45 -0.26 -8.27
CA ALA A 8 -10.73 -0.46 -7.59
C ALA A 8 -11.92 -0.21 -8.55
N SER A 9 -11.87 0.86 -9.36
CA SER A 9 -12.89 1.16 -10.36
C SER A 9 -12.99 0.10 -11.46
N LYS A 10 -11.84 -0.43 -11.92
CA LYS A 10 -11.79 -1.47 -12.96
C LYS A 10 -12.29 -2.84 -12.49
N TYR A 11 -11.92 -3.25 -11.28
CA TYR A 11 -12.21 -4.59 -10.75
C TYR A 11 -13.51 -4.67 -9.93
N ALA A 12 -14.11 -3.53 -9.58
CA ALA A 12 -15.41 -3.44 -8.92
C ALA A 12 -16.32 -2.40 -9.59
N PRO A 13 -16.64 -2.55 -10.89
CA PRO A 13 -17.41 -1.56 -11.64
C PRO A 13 -18.79 -1.34 -11.00
N GLY A 14 -19.22 -0.08 -10.94
CA GLY A 14 -20.53 0.31 -10.38
C GLY A 14 -20.64 0.20 -8.85
N SER A 15 -19.59 -0.26 -8.16
CA SER A 15 -19.56 -0.34 -6.71
C SER A 15 -18.87 0.87 -6.08
N PRO A 16 -19.26 1.29 -4.86
CA PRO A 16 -18.52 2.32 -4.13
C PRO A 16 -17.07 1.90 -3.85
N ILE A 17 -16.18 2.88 -3.87
CA ILE A 17 -14.78 2.75 -3.45
C ILE A 17 -14.63 3.53 -2.15
N ASP A 18 -14.30 2.84 -1.06
CA ASP A 18 -14.10 3.49 0.23
C ASP A 18 -12.62 3.87 0.38
N VAL A 19 -12.36 5.14 0.68
CA VAL A 19 -11.00 5.65 0.96
C VAL A 19 -10.99 6.20 2.38
N SER A 20 -10.12 5.68 3.22
CA SER A 20 -9.97 6.11 4.61
C SER A 20 -8.50 6.21 5.00
N ALA A 21 -8.21 6.87 6.12
CA ALA A 21 -6.85 6.99 6.63
C ALA A 21 -6.83 6.88 8.16
N ALA A 22 -5.71 6.38 8.68
CA ALA A 22 -5.39 6.34 10.09
C ALA A 22 -3.94 6.79 10.30
N ARG A 23 -3.56 7.14 11.52
CA ARG A 23 -2.18 7.52 11.84
C ARG A 23 -1.79 7.12 13.26
N ASP A 24 -0.52 6.88 13.48
CA ASP A 24 0.09 6.86 14.81
C ASP A 24 1.19 7.94 14.91
N ALA A 25 2.12 7.75 15.86
CA ALA A 25 3.25 8.63 16.07
C ALA A 25 4.17 8.71 14.84
N ASP A 26 4.36 7.59 14.14
CA ASP A 26 5.43 7.39 13.17
C ASP A 26 4.94 7.19 11.74
N HIS A 27 3.69 6.78 11.55
CA HIS A 27 3.15 6.40 10.25
C HIS A 27 1.76 6.96 9.97
N ILE A 28 1.47 7.13 8.68
CA ILE A 28 0.14 7.35 8.13
C ILE A 28 -0.24 6.11 7.33
N LEU A 29 -1.39 5.53 7.63
CA LEU A 29 -2.02 4.51 6.81
C LEU A 29 -3.12 5.12 5.94
N VAL A 30 -3.14 4.73 4.67
CA VAL A 30 -4.23 5.01 3.75
C VAL A 30 -4.80 3.70 3.25
N PHE A 31 -6.12 3.56 3.35
CA PHE A 31 -6.87 2.39 2.94
C PHE A 31 -7.67 2.72 1.68
N VAL A 32 -7.61 1.84 0.69
CA VAL A 32 -8.47 1.88 -0.50
C VAL A 32 -9.19 0.54 -0.59
N GLU A 33 -10.50 0.56 -0.44
CA GLU A 33 -11.35 -0.62 -0.30
C GLU A 33 -12.36 -0.71 -1.45
N ASP A 34 -12.36 -1.84 -2.16
CA ASP A 34 -13.29 -2.15 -3.25
C ASP A 34 -14.19 -3.33 -2.88
N ARG A 35 -15.24 -3.55 -3.69
CA ARG A 35 -16.19 -4.67 -3.54
C ARG A 35 -16.03 -5.69 -4.67
N GLY A 36 -14.85 -5.79 -5.25
CA GLY A 36 -14.55 -6.67 -6.36
C GLY A 36 -14.36 -8.13 -5.93
N PRO A 37 -13.74 -8.97 -6.78
CA PRO A 37 -13.48 -10.38 -6.45
C PRO A 37 -12.42 -10.56 -5.33
N GLY A 38 -11.71 -9.49 -4.96
CA GLY A 38 -10.59 -9.54 -4.03
C GLY A 38 -9.34 -10.18 -4.65
N VAL A 39 -8.34 -10.46 -3.80
CA VAL A 39 -7.06 -11.04 -4.23
C VAL A 39 -6.79 -12.31 -3.45
N ALA A 40 -6.67 -13.42 -4.17
CA ALA A 40 -6.33 -14.73 -3.60
C ALA A 40 -5.00 -14.65 -2.84
N ARG A 41 -4.91 -15.34 -1.69
CA ARG A 41 -3.74 -15.27 -0.79
C ARG A 41 -2.41 -15.49 -1.52
N GLY A 42 -2.31 -16.50 -2.38
CA GLY A 42 -1.11 -16.81 -3.16
C GLY A 42 -0.78 -15.81 -4.28
N LYS A 43 -1.63 -14.82 -4.53
CA LYS A 43 -1.45 -13.80 -5.57
C LYS A 43 -1.14 -12.41 -5.01
N ARG A 44 -1.21 -12.20 -3.69
CA ARG A 44 -1.13 -10.87 -3.06
C ARG A 44 0.16 -10.12 -3.31
N ASP A 45 1.30 -10.81 -3.38
CA ASP A 45 2.56 -10.16 -3.77
C ASP A 45 2.68 -10.05 -5.29
N LEU A 46 2.22 -11.06 -6.02
CA LEU A 46 2.30 -11.12 -7.48
C LEU A 46 1.57 -9.96 -8.17
N ILE A 47 0.47 -9.45 -7.61
CA ILE A 47 -0.27 -8.33 -8.21
C ILE A 47 0.54 -7.03 -8.31
N PHE A 48 1.65 -6.94 -7.57
CA PHE A 48 2.55 -5.79 -7.59
C PHE A 48 3.72 -5.99 -8.55
N GLU A 49 3.86 -7.16 -9.19
CA GLU A 49 4.89 -7.39 -10.19
C GLU A 49 4.56 -6.63 -11.49
N ARG A 50 5.61 -6.17 -12.18
CA ARG A 50 5.46 -5.41 -13.42
C ARG A 50 4.79 -6.27 -14.49
N GLY A 51 3.69 -5.76 -15.05
CA GLY A 51 2.96 -6.43 -16.13
C GLY A 51 2.06 -7.57 -15.67
N TRP A 52 1.94 -7.82 -14.36
CA TRP A 52 1.06 -8.87 -13.86
C TRP A 52 -0.41 -8.52 -14.06
N ARG A 53 -1.21 -9.50 -14.50
CA ARG A 53 -2.66 -9.38 -14.73
C ARG A 53 -3.36 -10.68 -14.32
N ALA A 54 -4.55 -10.56 -13.73
CA ALA A 54 -5.34 -11.72 -13.30
C ALA A 54 -5.96 -12.47 -14.50
N SER A 55 -6.38 -11.74 -15.53
CA SER A 55 -6.81 -12.26 -16.84
C SER A 55 -6.34 -11.30 -17.94
N LEU A 56 -5.90 -11.85 -19.08
CA LEU A 56 -5.42 -11.04 -20.21
C LEU A 56 -6.59 -10.51 -21.07
N GLU A 57 -7.76 -11.15 -20.99
CA GLU A 57 -8.90 -10.91 -21.88
C GLU A 57 -9.92 -9.91 -21.32
N GLU A 58 -10.01 -9.72 -19.99
CA GLU A 58 -11.16 -9.02 -19.39
C GLU A 58 -10.85 -7.63 -18.79
N THR A 59 -9.58 -7.20 -18.77
CA THR A 59 -9.21 -5.92 -18.10
C THR A 59 -8.29 -5.04 -18.93
N GLU A 60 -8.74 -3.83 -19.28
CA GLU A 60 -7.92 -2.86 -20.02
C GLU A 60 -6.73 -2.32 -19.21
N GLY A 61 -5.54 -2.32 -19.83
CA GLY A 61 -4.31 -1.69 -19.33
C GLY A 61 -3.07 -2.61 -19.31
N TYR A 62 -1.89 -2.02 -19.11
CA TYR A 62 -0.60 -2.71 -19.20
C TYR A 62 -0.11 -3.38 -17.90
N GLY A 63 -0.93 -3.44 -16.84
CA GLY A 63 -0.51 -4.04 -15.56
C GLY A 63 0.61 -3.27 -14.82
N LEU A 64 0.77 -1.97 -15.11
CA LEU A 64 1.84 -1.14 -14.52
C LEU A 64 1.40 -0.36 -13.27
N GLY A 65 0.09 -0.22 -13.03
CA GLY A 65 -0.43 0.68 -12.01
C GLY A 65 0.00 0.34 -10.58
N LEU A 66 -0.04 -0.95 -10.21
CA LEU A 66 0.32 -1.41 -8.86
C LEU A 66 1.83 -1.49 -8.64
N SER A 67 2.58 -1.93 -9.66
CA SER A 67 4.04 -1.97 -9.58
C SER A 67 4.63 -0.58 -9.41
N ILE A 68 4.17 0.40 -10.20
CA ILE A 68 4.58 1.80 -10.03
C ILE A 68 4.18 2.34 -8.66
N ALA A 69 2.97 2.04 -8.19
CA ALA A 69 2.52 2.49 -6.87
C ALA A 69 3.42 1.92 -5.75
N ARG A 70 3.75 0.62 -5.79
CA ARG A 70 4.63 -0.03 -4.81
C ARG A 70 6.04 0.57 -4.89
N ASP A 71 6.59 0.74 -6.09
CA ASP A 71 7.91 1.36 -6.31
C ASP A 71 7.98 2.77 -5.67
N LEU A 72 6.96 3.61 -5.90
CA LEU A 72 6.92 4.97 -5.36
C LEU A 72 6.76 4.99 -3.83
N ILE A 73 5.90 4.14 -3.28
CA ILE A 73 5.67 4.06 -1.83
C ILE A 73 6.92 3.53 -1.12
N THR A 74 7.55 2.50 -1.64
CA THR A 74 8.81 1.97 -1.10
C THR A 74 9.92 3.00 -1.15
N ARG A 75 10.05 3.78 -2.25
CA ARG A 75 11.01 4.89 -2.33
C ARG A 75 10.74 6.01 -1.34
N ALA A 76 9.50 6.17 -0.91
CA ALA A 76 9.11 7.11 0.15
C ALA A 76 9.29 6.54 1.56
N GLY A 77 9.95 5.37 1.71
CA GLY A 77 10.15 4.71 3.01
C GLY A 77 8.91 3.99 3.53
N GLY A 78 7.90 3.79 2.70
CA GLY A 78 6.64 3.14 3.04
C GLY A 78 6.51 1.70 2.56
N ASP A 79 5.33 1.13 2.79
CA ASP A 79 4.94 -0.19 2.27
C ASP A 79 3.54 -0.15 1.65
N LEU A 80 3.30 -1.05 0.69
CA LEU A 80 2.01 -1.25 0.04
C LEU A 80 1.70 -2.75 0.00
N TRP A 81 0.55 -3.12 0.57
CA TRP A 81 0.06 -4.49 0.56
C TRP A 81 -1.46 -4.53 0.36
N VAL A 82 -1.99 -5.75 0.18
CA VAL A 82 -3.43 -5.98 0.01
C VAL A 82 -3.91 -7.03 1.01
N MET A 83 -5.11 -6.79 1.54
CA MET A 83 -5.80 -7.65 2.50
C MET A 83 -7.24 -7.91 2.05
N PRO A 84 -7.91 -8.96 2.57
CA PRO A 84 -9.32 -9.14 2.30
C PRO A 84 -10.12 -8.05 3.01
N ARG A 85 -11.11 -7.50 2.31
CA ARG A 85 -12.07 -6.56 2.88
C ARG A 85 -13.19 -7.32 3.62
N PRO A 86 -13.58 -6.91 4.84
CA PRO A 86 -14.79 -7.43 5.48
C PRO A 86 -16.03 -7.24 4.57
N GLY A 87 -16.78 -8.32 4.33
CA GLY A 87 -17.91 -8.29 3.40
C GLY A 87 -17.52 -8.42 1.92
N GLY A 88 -16.30 -8.89 1.61
CA GLY A 88 -15.84 -9.18 0.25
C GLY A 88 -15.12 -8.01 -0.41
N GLY A 89 -14.25 -8.32 -1.38
CA GLY A 89 -13.39 -7.36 -2.08
C GLY A 89 -11.96 -7.27 -1.54
N ALA A 90 -11.22 -6.27 -2.03
CA ALA A 90 -9.84 -6.00 -1.63
C ALA A 90 -9.73 -4.73 -0.78
N LYS A 91 -8.82 -4.78 0.19
CA LYS A 91 -8.37 -3.63 0.99
C LYS A 91 -6.89 -3.41 0.72
N PHE A 92 -6.58 -2.43 -0.11
CA PHE A 92 -5.20 -1.98 -0.31
C PHE A 92 -4.80 -1.06 0.83
N VAL A 93 -3.62 -1.30 1.40
CA VAL A 93 -3.09 -0.55 2.53
C VAL A 93 -1.77 0.05 2.13
N VAL A 94 -1.71 1.38 2.16
CA VAL A 94 -0.50 2.17 2.00
C VAL A 94 -0.04 2.57 3.39
N SER A 95 1.21 2.28 3.74
CA SER A 95 1.88 2.86 4.91
C SER A 95 2.94 3.83 4.42
N LEU A 96 2.99 5.01 5.01
CA LEU A 96 4.04 6.00 4.79
C LEU A 96 4.55 6.51 6.13
N PRO A 97 5.87 6.77 6.27
CA PRO A 97 6.38 7.52 7.40
C PRO A 97 5.65 8.86 7.52
N ARG A 98 5.27 9.21 8.75
CA ARG A 98 4.67 10.50 9.03
C ARG A 98 5.74 11.56 8.82
N TRP A 99 5.38 12.62 8.08
CA TRP A 99 6.25 13.78 7.95
C TRP A 99 6.45 14.44 9.32
N GLN A 100 7.64 14.27 9.89
CA GLN A 100 8.08 14.99 11.09
C GLN A 100 8.76 16.28 10.61
N GLY A 101 7.94 17.25 10.18
CA GLY A 101 8.45 18.59 9.92
C GLY A 101 8.87 19.20 11.25
N LEU A 102 10.16 19.43 11.45
CA LEU A 102 10.61 20.29 12.53
C LEU A 102 10.11 21.71 12.21
N MET A 103 9.13 22.19 12.96
CA MET A 103 8.86 23.64 12.98
C MET A 103 9.97 24.30 13.80
N SER A 104 11.03 24.75 13.13
CA SER A 104 11.86 25.80 13.68
C SER A 104 11.06 27.10 13.55
N ILE A 105 10.77 27.77 14.67
CA ILE A 105 10.05 29.05 14.70
C ILE A 105 10.89 30.18 14.03
N ASP A 106 12.15 29.92 13.71
CA ASP A 106 13.08 30.86 13.08
C ASP A 106 13.11 30.83 11.54
N GLY A 107 12.26 30.03 10.89
CA GLY A 107 12.20 29.95 9.42
C GLY A 107 13.32 29.13 8.77
N SER A 108 14.16 28.45 9.54
CA SER A 108 15.12 27.49 8.99
C SER A 108 14.50 26.08 8.93
N VAL A 109 14.23 25.59 7.72
CA VAL A 109 13.87 24.18 7.51
C VAL A 109 15.17 23.38 7.42
N THR A 110 15.48 22.58 8.44
CA THR A 110 16.47 21.50 8.31
C THR A 110 15.75 20.25 7.79
N PRO A 111 16.06 19.75 6.58
CA PRO A 111 15.56 18.46 6.15
C PRO A 111 16.01 17.38 7.14
N GLY A 112 15.06 16.65 7.72
CA GLY A 112 15.34 15.45 8.51
C GLY A 112 16.11 14.45 7.65
N ALA A 113 17.24 13.98 8.19
CA ALA A 113 18.25 13.14 7.56
C ALA A 113 17.68 12.15 6.52
N THR A 114 17.94 12.42 5.24
CA THR A 114 17.88 11.42 4.17
C THR A 114 18.96 10.38 4.48
N THR A 115 18.56 9.24 5.03
CA THR A 115 19.48 8.10 5.17
C THR A 115 19.79 7.58 3.77
N ASP A 116 21.08 7.54 3.44
CA ASP A 116 21.63 7.07 2.18
C ASP A 116 21.19 5.62 1.89
N LEU A 117 20.58 5.37 0.73
CA LEU A 117 20.04 4.07 0.32
C LEU A 117 20.83 3.51 -0.86
N SER A 118 22.04 3.01 -0.62
CA SER A 118 22.62 1.95 -1.44
C SER A 118 22.02 0.60 -0.98
N TYR A 119 20.96 0.11 -1.63
CA TYR A 119 20.30 -1.16 -1.23
C TYR A 119 20.42 -2.24 -2.33
N ASN A 120 21.20 -3.27 -2.02
CA ASN A 120 21.45 -4.44 -2.87
C ASN A 120 20.22 -5.36 -2.95
N ALA A 121 19.92 -5.83 -4.16
CA ALA A 121 18.67 -6.49 -4.53
C ALA A 121 18.64 -8.03 -4.40
N SER A 122 19.48 -8.66 -3.55
CA SER A 122 19.72 -10.11 -3.66
C SER A 122 19.21 -11.02 -2.55
N GLU A 123 18.44 -10.54 -1.56
CA GLU A 123 18.02 -11.41 -0.45
C GLU A 123 16.51 -11.35 -0.20
N ARG A 124 15.73 -12.10 -0.98
CA ARG A 124 14.33 -12.39 -0.66
C ARG A 124 14.02 -13.86 -0.94
N THR A 125 14.25 -14.71 0.05
CA THR A 125 13.61 -16.01 0.10
C THR A 125 13.22 -16.30 1.56
N ASN A 126 11.91 -16.48 1.79
CA ASN A 126 11.22 -16.87 3.03
C ASN A 126 10.97 -15.81 4.14
N THR A 127 10.02 -14.87 3.92
CA THR A 127 9.50 -13.96 5.00
C THR A 127 8.00 -13.61 4.93
N ALA A 128 7.24 -14.04 3.91
CA ALA A 128 5.89 -13.52 3.64
C ALA A 128 4.84 -13.74 4.75
N THR A 129 4.97 -14.79 5.57
CA THR A 129 3.99 -15.09 6.63
C THR A 129 4.18 -14.21 7.86
N LEU A 130 5.42 -13.96 8.27
CA LEU A 130 5.76 -13.10 9.42
C LEU A 130 5.39 -11.64 9.12
N GLN A 131 5.68 -11.17 7.91
CA GLN A 131 5.34 -9.81 7.49
C GLN A 131 3.82 -9.54 7.43
N GLU A 132 3.00 -10.55 7.13
CA GLU A 132 1.53 -10.41 7.13
C GLU A 132 0.96 -10.27 8.56
N GLU A 133 1.52 -10.99 9.53
CA GLU A 133 1.14 -10.85 10.94
C GLU A 133 1.54 -9.48 11.50
N GLU A 134 2.75 -9.02 11.20
CA GLU A 134 3.21 -7.67 11.58
C GLU A 134 2.35 -6.57 10.97
N ARG A 135 1.97 -6.70 9.68
CA ARG A 135 1.03 -5.78 9.01
C ARG A 135 -0.34 -5.79 9.68
N ARG A 136 -0.86 -6.96 10.04
CA ARG A 136 -2.15 -7.11 10.74
C ARG A 136 -2.13 -6.48 12.12
N GLU A 137 -1.09 -6.74 12.90
CA GLU A 137 -0.92 -6.16 14.23
C GLU A 137 -0.70 -4.64 14.16
N GLY A 138 0.06 -4.15 13.18
CA GLY A 138 0.20 -2.72 12.91
C GLY A 138 -1.16 -2.04 12.65
N ILE A 139 -2.00 -2.63 11.79
CA ILE A 139 -3.34 -2.10 11.53
C ILE A 139 -4.23 -2.14 12.78
N LYS A 140 -4.18 -3.22 13.59
CA LYS A 140 -4.97 -3.31 14.83
C LYS A 140 -4.58 -2.23 15.84
N ARG A 141 -3.27 -1.95 15.99
CA ARG A 141 -2.79 -0.85 16.83
C ARG A 141 -3.32 0.51 16.37
N LEU A 142 -3.51 0.68 15.07
CA LEU A 142 -3.98 1.91 14.44
C LEU A 142 -5.52 2.06 14.40
N GLY A 143 -6.26 0.94 14.41
CA GLY A 143 -7.72 0.91 14.41
C GLY A 143 -8.38 0.95 15.80
N GLY A 144 -7.59 0.97 16.88
CA GLY A 144 -8.06 0.98 18.26
C GLY A 144 -8.33 2.38 18.86
N ALA A 145 -8.19 3.45 18.07
CA ALA A 145 -8.49 4.81 18.50
C ALA A 145 -9.83 5.27 17.88
N THR A 146 -10.92 4.96 18.58
CA THR A 146 -12.22 5.64 18.44
C THR A 146 -12.59 6.26 19.76
#